data_AF-A0A1V9K7F5-F1
#
_entry.id   AF-A0A1V9K7F5-F1
#
_cell.length_a   1.000
_cell.length_b   1.000
_cell.length_c   1.000
_cell.angle_alpha   90.00
_cell.angle_beta   90.00
_cell.angle_gamma   90.00
#
_symmetry.space_group_name_H-M   'P 1'
#
loop_
_entity.id
_entity.type
_entity.pdbx_description
1 polymer ?
#
loop_
_entity_poly.entity_id
_entity_poly.type
_entity_poly.pdbx_seq_one_letter_code
_entity_poly.pdbx_strand_id
1 'polypeptide(L)' 'MRCCPTNYDRWVELATFELPAKKVPPPHRWRLMRPRAANTPIPVATVAIRIGAIDPTPGEPVVPAHAFVCLRREG' A
#
# COMPACT_ATOMS: atom_id res chain seq x y z
N MET A 1 6.37 11.53 0.93
CA MET A 1 5.25 10.57 0.85
C MET A 1 5.07 10.18 -0.61
N ARG A 2 4.45 9.04 -0.90
CA ARG A 2 4.17 8.58 -2.27
C ARG A 2 2.69 8.26 -2.41
N CYS A 3 2.04 8.82 -3.42
CA CYS A 3 0.67 8.46 -3.77
C CYS A 3 0.66 7.17 -4.59
N CYS A 4 -0.09 6.17 -4.13
CA CYS A 4 -0.21 4.87 -4.79
C CYS A 4 -1.68 4.50 -5.00
N PRO A 5 -2.04 3.91 -6.16
CA PRO A 5 -3.37 3.34 -6.35
C PRO A 5 -3.54 2.11 -5.45
N THR A 6 -4.75 1.86 -4.98
CA THR A 6 -5.10 0.71 -4.15
C THR A 6 -5.79 -0.38 -4.97
N ASN A 7 -5.89 -1.58 -4.41
CA ASN A 7 -6.60 -2.70 -5.04
C ASN A 7 -8.14 -2.57 -5.06
N TYR A 8 -8.69 -1.43 -4.63
CA TYR A 8 -10.12 -1.13 -4.60
C TYR A 8 -10.41 0.26 -5.23
N ASP A 9 -9.60 0.63 -6.22
CA ASP A 9 -9.76 1.83 -7.05
C ASP A 9 -9.78 3.15 -6.24
N ARG A 10 -9.03 3.20 -5.15
CA ARG A 10 -8.77 4.45 -4.40
C ARG A 10 -7.28 4.78 -4.43
N TRP A 11 -6.91 5.94 -3.92
CA TRP A 11 -5.53 6.34 -3.76
C TRP A 11 -5.19 6.53 -2.29
N VAL A 12 -3.93 6.28 -1.93
CA VAL A 12 -3.42 6.44 -0.58
C VAL A 12 -2.05 7.09 -0.62
N GLU A 13 -1.80 8.01 0.31
CA GLU A 13 -0.48 8.56 0.53
C GLU A 13 0.27 7.74 1.57
N LEU A 14 1.36 7.13 1.10
CA LEU A 14 2.19 6.24 1.88
C LEU A 14 3.50 6.92 2.29
N ALA A 15 4.02 6.50 3.44
CA ALA A 15 5.37 6.81 3.85
C ALA A 15 6.37 6.27 2.82
N THR A 16 7.54 6.89 2.74
CA THR A 16 8.66 6.43 1.89
C THR A 16 9.53 5.40 2.58
N PHE A 17 9.22 5.04 3.83
CA PHE A 17 9.95 4.08 4.65
C PHE A 17 9.00 3.02 5.20
N GLU A 18 9.57 1.85 5.50
CA GLU A 18 8.87 0.74 6.12
C GLU A 18 9.02 0.81 7.64
N LEU A 19 7.97 0.43 8.37
CA LEU A 19 7.99 0.25 9.81
C LEU A 19 7.53 -1.16 10.19
N PRO A 20 7.98 -1.70 11.33
CA PRO A 20 7.41 -2.93 11.87
C PRO A 20 5.90 -2.78 12.11
N ALA A 21 5.12 -3.80 11.79
CA ALA A 21 3.67 -3.79 11.97
C ALA A 21 3.22 -3.41 13.39
N LYS A 22 3.98 -3.77 14.43
CA LYS A 22 3.71 -3.40 15.83
C LYS A 22 3.73 -1.90 16.10
N LYS A 23 4.44 -1.12 15.26
CA LYS A 23 4.55 0.34 15.38
C LYS A 23 3.49 1.09 14.58
N VAL A 24 2.68 0.40 13.79
CA VAL A 24 1.70 0.99 12.87
C VAL A 24 0.31 0.47 13.22
N PRO A 25 -0.68 1.34 13.47
CA PRO A 25 -2.03 0.87 13.77
C PRO A 25 -2.61 0.09 12.57
N PRO A 26 -3.37 -1.00 12.78
CA PRO A 26 -3.90 -1.83 11.71
C PRO A 26 -4.55 -1.08 10.53
N PRO A 27 -5.36 -0.02 10.74
CA PRO A 27 -5.96 0.75 9.64
C PRO A 27 -4.95 1.44 8.72
N HIS A 28 -3.72 1.66 9.19
CA HIS A 28 -2.64 2.34 8.48
C HIS A 28 -1.54 1.38 8.01
N ARG A 29 -1.75 0.06 8.10
CA ARG A 29 -0.79 -0.94 7.61
C ARG A 29 -1.02 -1.23 6.12
N TRP A 30 -0.03 -0.90 5.30
CA TRP A 30 -0.08 -1.15 3.87
C TRP A 30 1.12 -1.94 3.37
N ARG A 31 0.93 -2.61 2.25
CA ARG A 31 1.99 -3.28 1.50
C ARG A 31 2.00 -2.79 0.07
N LEU A 32 3.19 -2.56 -0.47
CA LEU A 32 3.36 -2.25 -1.89
C LEU A 32 3.53 -3.56 -2.66
N MET A 33 2.51 -3.90 -3.44
CA MET A 33 2.57 -4.99 -4.41
C MET A 33 2.97 -4.43 -5.76
N ARG A 34 3.88 -5.15 -6.44
CA ARG A 34 4.30 -4.84 -7.80
C ARG A 34 3.85 -5.98 -8.71
N PRO A 35 2.58 -6.00 -9.15
CA PRO A 35 2.12 -7.01 -10.07
C PRO A 35 2.99 -6.99 -11.33
N ARG A 36 3.38 -8.18 -11.78
CA ARG A 36 4.06 -8.40 -13.05
C ARG A 36 3.00 -8.75 -14.08
N ALA A 37 3.09 -8.22 -15.30
CA ALA A 37 2.23 -8.73 -16.37
C ALA A 37 2.60 -10.18 -16.66
N ALA A 38 1.59 -11.00 -17.00
CA ALA A 38 1.81 -12.36 -17.44
C ALA A 38 2.83 -12.33 -18.59
N ASN A 39 3.96 -13.03 -18.41
CA ASN A 39 5.06 -13.15 -19.37
C ASN A 39 6.08 -12.01 -19.43
N THR A 40 6.11 -11.08 -18.47
CA THR A 40 7.22 -10.11 -18.39
C THR A 40 7.77 -9.96 -16.95
N PRO A 41 9.10 -9.88 -16.76
CA PRO A 41 9.69 -9.56 -15.47
C PRO A 41 9.48 -8.09 -15.06
N ILE A 42 8.97 -7.25 -15.98
CA ILE A 42 8.79 -5.81 -15.75
C ILE A 42 7.51 -5.59 -14.91
N PRO A 43 7.60 -4.93 -13.75
CA PRO A 43 6.41 -4.57 -12.97
C PRO A 43 5.58 -3.54 -13.74
N VAL A 44 4.30 -3.84 -13.95
CA VAL A 44 3.39 -2.97 -14.71
C VAL A 44 2.82 -1.83 -13.88
N ALA A 45 2.77 -2.00 -12.56
CA ALA A 45 2.33 -0.97 -11.63
C ALA A 45 2.87 -1.21 -10.22
N THR A 46 2.79 -0.19 -9.37
CA THR A 46 2.88 -0.34 -7.91
C THR A 46 1.50 -0.11 -7.34
N VAL A 47 0.94 -1.10 -6.65
CA VAL A 47 -0.40 -1.06 -6.03
C VAL A 47 -0.26 -1.21 -4.52
N ALA A 48 -0.95 -0.34 -3.77
CA ALA A 48 -1.02 -0.40 -2.33
C ALA A 48 -2.15 -1.35 -1.89
N ILE A 49 -1.80 -2.41 -1.17
CA ILE A 49 -2.76 -3.34 -0.59
C ILE A 49 -2.87 -3.04 0.89
N ARG A 50 -4.09 -2.81 1.36
CA ARG A 50 -4.36 -2.68 2.79
C ARG A 50 -4.20 -4.06 3.43
N ILE A 51 -3.34 -4.15 4.44
CA ILE A 51 -3.21 -5.37 5.22
C ILE A 51 -4.40 -5.39 6.18
N GLY A 52 -5.45 -6.15 5.81
CA GLY A 52 -6.65 -6.35 6.64
C GLY A 52 -6.40 -7.30 7.82
N ALA A 53 -7.45 -7.97 8.29
CA ALA A 53 -7.50 -8.86 9.47
C ALA A 53 -6.54 -10.08 9.46
N ILE A 54 -5.70 -10.23 8.44
CA ILE A 54 -4.53 -11.11 8.50
C ILE A 54 -3.50 -10.34 9.32
N ASP A 55 -3.36 -10.65 10.60
CA ASP A 55 -2.42 -9.96 11.48
C ASP A 55 -0.99 -10.24 10.97
N PRO A 56 -0.32 -9.25 10.33
CA PRO A 56 1.06 -9.45 9.92
C PRO A 56 1.88 -9.69 11.17
N THR A 57 2.96 -10.47 11.06
CA THR A 57 3.80 -10.71 12.24
C THR A 57 4.27 -9.35 12.82
N PRO A 58 4.41 -9.18 14.15
CA PRO A 58 4.74 -7.88 14.76
C PRO A 58 6.02 -7.22 14.22
N GLY A 59 6.94 -8.03 13.69
CA GLY A 59 8.18 -7.59 13.04
C GLY A 59 8.09 -7.41 11.53
N GLU A 60 6.98 -7.78 10.90
CA GLU A 60 6.80 -7.68 9.46
C GLU A 60 6.86 -6.21 9.00
N PRO A 61 7.60 -5.90 7.92
CA PRO A 61 7.64 -4.56 7.40
C PRO A 61 6.31 -4.21 6.73
N VAL A 62 5.76 -3.06 7.15
CA VAL A 62 4.57 -2.44 6.56
C VAL A 62 4.88 -0.99 6.22
N VAL A 63 4.18 -0.45 5.24
CA VAL A 63 4.28 0.96 4.85
C VAL A 63 3.16 1.73 5.55
N PRO A 64 3.47 2.67 6.45
CA PRO A 64 2.46 3.52 7.08
C PRO A 64 1.74 4.39 6.06
N ALA A 65 0.42 4.54 6.21
CA ALA A 65 -0.34 5.56 5.49
C ALA A 65 -0.46 6.86 6.30
N HIS A 66 -0.39 7.99 5.59
CA HIS A 66 -0.52 9.32 6.16
C HIS A 66 -1.87 9.99 5.82
N ALA A 67 -2.49 9.67 4.69
CA ALA A 67 -3.83 10.17 4.33
C ALA A 67 -4.53 9.27 3.29
N PHE A 68 -5.86 9.20 3.36
CA PHE A 68 -6.70 8.66 2.29
C PHE A 68 -7.06 9.78 1.33
N VAL A 69 -6.46 9.78 0.14
CA VAL A 69 -6.79 10.77 -0.88
C VAL A 69 -7.80 10.13 -1.82
N CYS A 70 -9.06 10.53 -1.73
CA CYS A 70 -10.00 10.31 -2.83
C CYS A 70 -9.57 11.26 -3.95
N LEU A 71 -8.69 10.83 -4.86
CA LEU A 71 -8.52 11.52 -6.13
C LEU A 71 -9.86 11.39 -6.86
N ARG A 72 -10.62 12.49 -6.92
CA ARG A 72 -11.72 12.57 -7.89
C ARG A 72 -11.08 12.36 -9.26
N ARG A 73 -11.59 11.38 -9.99
CA ARG A 73 -11.29 11.19 -11.41
C ARG A 73 -11.74 12.48 -12.11
N GLU A 74 -10.81 13.37 -12.47
CA GLU A 74 -11.12 14.46 -13.39
C GLU A 74 -11.56 13.81 -14.70
N GLY A 75 -12.77 14.19 -15.14
CA GLY A 75 -13.48 13.63 -16.29
C GLY A 75 -12.99 14.17 -17.62
#